data_AF-A0A520FZ14-F1
#
_entry.id   AF-A0A520FZ14-F1
#
_cell.length_a   1.000
_cell.length_b   1.000
_cell.length_c   1.000
_cell.angle_alpha   90.00
_cell.angle_beta   90.00
_cell.angle_gamma   90.00
#
_symmetry.space_group_name_H-M   'P 1'
#
loop_
_entity.id
_entity.type
_entity.pdbx_description
1 polymer ?
#
loop_
_entity_poly.entity_id
_entity_poly.type
_entity_poly.pdbx_seq_one_letter_code
_entity_poly.pdbx_strand_id
1 'polypeptide(L)'
;MAKSRSTWPNHPQHRSLPLPAPSNYCFDTLQEHVGHHFGVTTPILLDQTRIDGFAQCTGDTQWIHVDVNRARTHGPFDGTIAHGMLLLSLVPTAHFELGVYPSDAANVLNYGFDRVRFLAPVPAGTLVQLRVEVTEVTPKTGGFLVRCKNTAHSIVDPSKPLMVADSLAMVMGATAATAATAVTAVTA
;
A
#
# COMPACT_ATOMS: atom_id res chain seq x y z
N MET A 1 15.79 24.75 23.63
CA MET A 1 15.45 24.54 22.20
C MET A 1 14.87 23.14 22.06
N ALA A 2 13.56 23.04 21.82
CA ALA A 2 12.82 21.77 21.83
C ALA A 2 13.29 20.84 20.70
N LYS A 3 13.69 19.61 21.03
CA LYS A 3 14.01 18.58 20.05
C LYS A 3 12.71 17.92 19.59
N SER A 4 12.48 18.02 18.29
CA SER A 4 11.35 17.47 17.54
C SER A 4 11.01 16.03 17.94
N ARG A 5 9.71 15.76 18.14
CA ARG A 5 9.15 14.41 18.16
C ARG A 5 9.65 13.68 16.91
N SER A 6 10.27 12.52 17.08
CA SER A 6 10.66 11.63 15.97
C SER A 6 9.40 11.04 15.35
N THR A 7 8.69 11.86 14.60
CA THR A 7 7.79 11.42 13.54
C THR A 7 8.67 10.85 12.43
N TRP A 8 8.23 9.77 11.80
CA TRP A 8 8.93 9.17 10.65
C TRP A 8 9.37 10.27 9.66
N PRO A 9 10.66 10.37 9.33
CA PRO A 9 11.17 11.51 8.58
C PRO A 9 10.73 11.43 7.11
N ASN A 10 10.00 12.45 6.65
CA ASN A 10 9.91 12.94 5.27
C ASN A 10 10.09 11.89 4.16
N HIS A 11 9.19 10.89 4.08
CA HIS A 11 8.97 10.21 2.81
C HIS A 11 8.20 11.18 1.89
N PRO A 12 8.61 11.41 0.63
CA PRO A 12 7.95 12.38 -0.27
C PRO A 12 6.46 12.09 -0.57
N GLN A 13 5.91 10.99 -0.04
CA GLN A 13 4.50 10.61 -0.12
C GLN A 13 3.67 11.09 1.08
N HIS A 14 4.28 11.62 2.16
CA HIS A 14 3.57 12.28 3.27
C HIS A 14 3.16 13.70 2.88
N ARG A 15 2.33 13.85 1.85
CA ARG A 15 1.60 15.10 1.65
C ARG A 15 0.59 15.18 2.79
N SER A 16 0.56 16.30 3.51
CA SER A 16 -0.34 16.60 4.64
C SER A 16 -1.79 16.77 4.17
N LEU A 17 -2.33 15.77 3.49
CA LEU A 17 -3.76 15.60 3.32
C LEU A 17 -4.27 15.02 4.66
N PRO A 18 -5.38 15.52 5.22
CA PRO A 18 -5.98 14.87 6.37
C PRO A 18 -6.22 13.41 5.98
N LEU A 19 -5.54 12.48 6.66
CA LEU A 19 -5.72 11.06 6.42
C LEU A 19 -7.22 10.78 6.58
N PRO A 20 -7.87 10.05 5.67
CA PRO A 20 -9.29 9.71 5.77
C PRO A 20 -9.56 8.71 6.92
N ALA A 21 -8.64 8.58 7.87
CA ALA A 21 -8.73 7.68 9.00
C ALA A 21 -9.99 7.99 9.83
N PRO A 22 -10.68 6.95 10.31
CA PRO A 22 -11.89 7.14 11.10
C PRO A 22 -11.60 7.90 12.40
N SER A 23 -12.64 8.51 12.98
CA SER A 23 -12.54 9.12 14.31
C SER A 23 -12.04 8.09 15.32
N ASN A 24 -11.16 8.50 16.25
CA ASN A 24 -10.56 7.61 17.24
C ASN A 24 -9.70 6.48 16.62
N TYR A 25 -9.00 6.75 15.51
CA TYR A 25 -8.06 5.79 14.91
C TYR A 25 -6.62 6.01 15.42
N CYS A 26 -6.15 5.11 16.28
CA CYS A 26 -4.78 5.08 16.79
C CYS A 26 -4.31 3.63 16.97
N PHE A 27 -3.06 3.45 17.41
CA PHE A 27 -2.50 2.12 17.63
C PHE A 27 -3.34 1.28 18.61
N ASP A 28 -3.79 1.89 19.71
CA ASP A 28 -4.53 1.18 20.77
C ASP A 28 -5.96 0.80 20.36
N THR A 29 -6.58 1.58 19.46
CA THR A 29 -7.96 1.36 19.01
C THR A 29 -8.04 0.59 17.69
N LEU A 30 -6.91 0.21 17.10
CA LEU A 30 -6.83 -0.42 15.78
C LEU A 30 -7.78 -1.61 15.59
N GLN A 31 -7.97 -2.43 16.63
CA GLN A 31 -8.87 -3.58 16.62
C GLN A 31 -10.35 -3.21 16.47
N GLU A 32 -10.75 -2.03 16.93
CA GLU A 32 -12.12 -1.54 16.87
C GLU A 32 -12.56 -1.20 15.44
N HIS A 33 -11.60 -1.11 14.50
CA HIS A 33 -11.83 -0.70 13.11
C HIS A 33 -11.75 -1.87 12.13
N VAL A 34 -11.87 -3.12 12.61
CA VAL A 34 -12.12 -4.27 11.74
C VAL A 34 -13.44 -4.06 10.98
N GLY A 35 -13.40 -4.27 9.66
CA GLY A 35 -14.49 -3.97 8.72
C GLY A 35 -14.46 -2.54 8.16
N HIS A 36 -13.55 -1.67 8.61
CA HIS A 36 -13.49 -0.30 8.11
C HIS A 36 -12.91 -0.22 6.68
N HIS A 37 -13.54 0.61 5.84
CA HIS A 37 -13.08 0.92 4.48
C HIS A 37 -12.38 2.28 4.45
N PHE A 38 -11.08 2.31 4.13
CA PHE A 38 -10.25 3.53 4.13
C PHE A 38 -10.39 4.38 2.85
N GLY A 39 -11.44 4.16 2.07
CA GLY A 39 -11.66 4.86 0.81
C GLY A 39 -10.81 4.32 -0.35
N VAL A 40 -10.50 5.19 -1.31
CA VAL A 40 -9.76 4.86 -2.54
C VAL A 40 -8.58 5.80 -2.74
N THR A 41 -7.47 5.28 -3.24
CA THR A 41 -6.27 6.09 -3.53
C THR A 41 -6.52 7.11 -4.63
N THR A 42 -5.64 8.09 -4.74
CA THR A 42 -5.44 8.89 -5.94
C THR A 42 -5.14 7.95 -7.12
N PRO A 43 -5.65 8.22 -8.33
CA PRO A 43 -5.33 7.41 -9.51
C PRO A 43 -3.83 7.41 -9.83
N ILE A 44 -3.28 6.23 -10.11
CA ILE A 44 -1.89 6.01 -10.49
C ILE A 44 -1.85 5.61 -11.96
N LEU A 45 -1.10 6.35 -12.76
CA LEU A 45 -0.89 6.01 -14.17
C LEU A 45 0.13 4.88 -14.30
N LEU A 46 -0.26 3.78 -14.97
CA LEU A 46 0.63 2.69 -15.35
C LEU A 46 1.02 2.83 -16.83
N ASP A 47 1.84 3.83 -17.13
CA ASP A 47 2.38 4.06 -18.47
C ASP A 47 3.57 3.14 -18.78
N GLN A 48 4.03 3.16 -20.04
CA GLN A 48 5.16 2.33 -20.47
C GLN A 48 6.42 2.64 -19.67
N THR A 49 6.68 3.91 -19.33
CA THR A 49 7.84 4.32 -18.54
C THR A 49 7.90 3.61 -17.19
N ARG A 50 6.78 3.57 -16.45
CA ARG A 50 6.70 2.87 -15.16
C ARG A 50 6.85 1.35 -15.34
N ILE A 51 6.21 0.79 -16.37
CA ILE A 51 6.27 -0.65 -16.68
C ILE A 51 7.71 -1.06 -16.99
N ASP A 52 8.41 -0.31 -17.83
CA ASP A 52 9.82 -0.54 -18.17
C ASP A 52 10.73 -0.37 -16.95
N GLY A 53 10.48 0.65 -16.12
CA GLY A 53 11.22 0.85 -14.87
C GLY A 53 11.07 -0.33 -13.90
N PHE A 54 9.88 -0.92 -13.82
CA PHE A 54 9.65 -2.12 -13.02
C PHE A 54 10.35 -3.35 -13.62
N ALA A 55 10.31 -3.51 -14.94
CA ALA A 55 11.06 -4.56 -15.65
C ALA A 55 12.57 -4.46 -15.38
N GLN A 56 13.13 -3.25 -15.43
CA GLN A 56 14.55 -3.00 -15.11
C GLN A 56 14.88 -3.33 -13.65
N CYS A 57 13.99 -2.96 -12.72
CA CYS A 57 14.19 -3.22 -11.29
C CYS A 57 14.17 -4.73 -10.96
N THR A 58 13.36 -5.51 -11.67
CA THR A 58 13.07 -6.91 -11.31
C THR A 58 13.73 -7.93 -12.22
N GLY A 59 14.15 -7.52 -13.43
CA GLY A 59 14.62 -8.40 -14.49
C GLY A 59 13.49 -9.06 -15.31
N ASP A 60 12.21 -8.84 -14.96
CA ASP A 60 11.08 -9.36 -15.74
C ASP A 60 10.87 -8.54 -17.02
N THR A 61 11.57 -8.97 -18.07
CA THR A 61 11.56 -8.39 -19.40
C THR A 61 10.69 -9.18 -20.38
N GLN A 62 9.69 -9.93 -19.89
CA GLN A 62 8.78 -10.64 -20.78
C GLN A 62 8.14 -9.66 -21.77
N TRP A 63 8.18 -10.03 -23.07
CA TRP A 63 7.84 -9.14 -24.18
C TRP A 63 6.45 -8.49 -24.10
N ILE A 64 5.48 -9.13 -23.44
CA ILE A 64 4.14 -8.56 -23.23
C ILE A 64 4.13 -7.29 -22.35
N HIS A 65 5.21 -7.03 -21.63
CA HIS A 65 5.37 -5.85 -20.79
C HIS A 65 6.19 -4.75 -21.46
N VAL A 66 7.24 -5.12 -22.21
CA VAL A 66 8.28 -4.17 -22.65
C VAL A 66 8.42 -4.00 -24.16
N ASP A 67 7.96 -4.97 -24.97
CA ASP A 67 8.07 -4.89 -26.43
C ASP A 67 6.75 -4.41 -27.03
N VAL A 68 6.62 -3.08 -27.16
CA VAL A 68 5.40 -2.42 -27.67
C VAL A 68 5.02 -2.91 -29.06
N ASN A 69 5.99 -3.10 -29.95
CA ASN A 69 5.72 -3.49 -31.34
C ASN A 69 5.25 -4.94 -31.40
N ARG A 70 5.94 -5.85 -30.72
CA ARG A 70 5.56 -7.26 -30.67
C ARG A 70 4.23 -7.46 -29.93
N ALA A 71 4.02 -6.75 -28.82
CA ALA A 71 2.77 -6.80 -28.06
C ALA A 71 1.56 -6.39 -28.91
N ARG A 72 1.67 -5.32 -29.71
CA ARG A 72 0.59 -4.88 -30.61
C ARG A 72 0.31 -5.84 -31.77
N THR A 73 1.32 -6.54 -32.26
CA THR A 73 1.22 -7.34 -33.51
C THR A 73 0.94 -8.82 -33.26
N HIS A 74 1.43 -9.35 -32.15
CA HIS A 74 1.36 -10.78 -31.81
C HIS A 74 0.73 -11.03 -30.44
N GLY A 75 0.51 -9.97 -29.65
CA GLY A 75 -0.08 -10.08 -28.33
C GLY A 75 -1.58 -10.31 -28.39
N PRO A 76 -2.15 -10.93 -27.35
CA PRO A 76 -3.60 -11.07 -27.20
C PRO A 76 -4.29 -9.75 -26.79
N PHE A 77 -3.54 -8.65 -26.74
CA PHE A 77 -3.96 -7.33 -26.26
C PHE A 77 -3.53 -6.27 -27.27
N ASP A 78 -4.19 -5.11 -27.29
CA ASP A 78 -3.88 -3.99 -28.19
C ASP A 78 -2.59 -3.22 -27.83
N GLY A 79 -1.61 -3.90 -27.24
CA GLY A 79 -0.35 -3.35 -26.76
C GLY A 79 0.20 -4.09 -25.55
N THR A 80 1.17 -3.45 -24.91
CA THR A 80 1.76 -3.93 -23.66
C THR A 80 0.79 -3.83 -22.50
N ILE A 81 0.99 -4.69 -21.51
CA ILE A 81 0.25 -4.67 -20.25
C ILE A 81 1.21 -4.48 -19.09
N ALA A 82 0.76 -3.89 -17.99
CA ALA A 82 1.54 -3.79 -16.77
C ALA A 82 1.77 -5.16 -16.14
N HIS A 83 2.91 -5.32 -15.44
CA HIS A 83 3.17 -6.51 -14.63
C HIS A 83 2.14 -6.63 -13.52
N GLY A 84 1.63 -7.83 -13.27
CA GLY A 84 0.80 -8.08 -12.09
C GLY A 84 1.54 -7.72 -10.79
N MET A 85 2.84 -8.03 -10.73
CA MET A 85 3.69 -7.71 -9.58
C MET A 85 3.89 -6.20 -9.38
N LEU A 86 3.88 -5.41 -10.47
CA LEU A 86 3.86 -3.95 -10.36
C LEU A 86 2.57 -3.49 -9.68
N LEU A 87 1.42 -4.02 -10.07
CA LEU A 87 0.13 -3.68 -9.46
C LEU A 87 0.08 -4.07 -7.96
N LEU A 88 0.58 -5.26 -7.61
CA LEU A 88 0.67 -5.71 -6.23
C LEU A 88 1.59 -4.81 -5.39
N SER A 89 2.70 -4.34 -5.98
CA SER A 89 3.66 -3.46 -5.30
C SER A 89 3.10 -2.09 -4.93
N LEU A 90 1.92 -1.71 -5.46
CA LEU A 90 1.23 -0.46 -5.10
C LEU A 90 0.50 -0.54 -3.74
N VAL A 91 0.27 -1.75 -3.20
CA VAL A 91 -0.47 -1.95 -1.94
C VAL A 91 0.14 -1.18 -0.76
N PRO A 92 1.46 -1.25 -0.49
CA PRO A 92 2.06 -0.46 0.60
C PRO A 92 1.86 1.05 0.43
N THR A 93 2.05 1.58 -0.79
CA THR A 93 1.80 3.01 -1.07
C THR A 93 0.34 3.38 -0.83
N ALA A 94 -0.60 2.53 -1.24
CA ALA A 94 -2.03 2.73 -0.96
C ALA A 94 -2.34 2.78 0.53
N HIS A 95 -1.74 1.88 1.33
CA HIS A 95 -1.93 1.87 2.78
C HIS A 95 -1.42 3.16 3.44
N PHE A 96 -0.26 3.67 3.01
CA PHE A 96 0.28 4.93 3.53
C PHE A 96 -0.57 6.13 3.11
N GLU A 97 -0.99 6.19 1.85
CA GLU A 97 -1.81 7.28 1.33
C GLU A 97 -3.16 7.35 2.06
N LEU A 98 -3.79 6.21 2.29
CA LEU A 98 -5.12 6.13 2.91
C LEU A 98 -5.07 6.15 4.45
N GLY A 99 -3.88 6.15 5.06
CA GLY A 99 -3.75 6.15 6.52
C GLY A 99 -4.22 4.86 7.17
N VAL A 100 -4.07 3.72 6.48
CA VAL A 100 -4.42 2.38 6.99
C VAL A 100 -3.58 2.03 8.21
N TYR A 101 -2.35 2.54 8.30
CA TYR A 101 -1.53 2.37 9.50
C TYR A 101 -1.68 3.57 10.43
N PRO A 102 -1.99 3.38 11.72
CA PRO A 102 -2.07 4.47 12.68
C PRO A 102 -0.79 5.32 12.70
N SER A 103 -0.94 6.64 12.75
CA SER A 103 0.20 7.57 12.70
C SER A 103 1.14 7.48 13.91
N ASP A 104 0.64 6.89 15.01
CA ASP A 104 1.36 6.63 16.25
C ASP A 104 1.97 5.22 16.32
N ALA A 105 1.83 4.41 15.26
CA ALA A 105 2.59 3.17 15.13
C ALA A 105 4.09 3.47 15.03
N ALA A 106 4.91 2.71 15.75
CA ALA A 106 6.36 2.92 15.75
C ALA A 106 7.01 2.41 14.47
N ASN A 107 6.55 1.26 13.97
CA ASN A 107 7.05 0.67 12.73
C ASN A 107 5.99 -0.24 12.10
N VAL A 108 6.05 -0.40 10.78
CA VAL A 108 5.20 -1.29 10.01
C VAL A 108 6.05 -2.12 9.06
N LEU A 109 5.87 -3.44 9.11
CA LEU A 109 6.52 -4.37 8.20
C LEU A 109 5.48 -5.02 7.30
N ASN A 110 5.76 -5.05 5.99
CA ASN A 110 5.02 -5.93 5.09
C ASN A 110 5.35 -7.38 5.46
N TYR A 111 4.39 -8.06 6.09
CA TYR A 111 4.54 -9.43 6.59
C TYR A 111 4.31 -10.47 5.49
N GLY A 112 3.55 -10.11 4.45
CA GLY A 112 3.30 -10.96 3.30
C GLY A 112 1.89 -10.82 2.75
N PHE A 113 1.46 -11.82 2.00
CA PHE A 113 0.13 -11.91 1.42
C PHE A 113 -0.37 -13.35 1.53
N ASP A 114 -1.64 -13.53 1.88
CA ASP A 114 -2.25 -14.87 1.95
C ASP A 114 -2.80 -15.28 0.58
N ARG A 115 -3.55 -14.38 -0.08
CA ARG A 115 -4.16 -14.62 -1.38
C ARG A 115 -3.97 -13.43 -2.29
N VAL A 116 -3.44 -13.66 -3.49
CA VAL A 116 -3.37 -12.66 -4.56
C VAL A 116 -3.94 -13.25 -5.84
N ARG A 117 -4.78 -12.50 -6.55
CA ARG A 117 -5.30 -12.85 -7.87
C ARG A 117 -5.29 -11.62 -8.78
N PHE A 118 -4.71 -11.79 -9.96
CA PHE A 118 -4.79 -10.83 -11.07
C PHE A 118 -5.93 -11.28 -11.98
N LEU A 119 -7.04 -10.53 -11.95
CA LEU A 119 -8.31 -10.94 -12.53
C LEU A 119 -8.46 -10.50 -13.98
N ALA A 120 -7.76 -9.43 -14.36
CA ALA A 120 -7.74 -8.92 -15.73
C ALA A 120 -6.35 -8.33 -16.06
N PRO A 121 -5.94 -8.39 -17.34
CA PRO A 121 -4.76 -7.68 -17.81
C PRO A 121 -4.95 -6.16 -17.65
N VAL A 122 -3.87 -5.43 -17.46
CA VAL A 122 -3.90 -3.97 -17.28
C VAL A 122 -3.14 -3.31 -18.43
N PRO A 123 -3.81 -2.83 -19.49
CA PRO A 123 -3.15 -2.17 -20.61
C PRO A 123 -2.28 -0.99 -20.18
N ALA A 124 -1.15 -0.81 -20.84
CA ALA A 124 -0.31 0.37 -20.64
C ALA A 124 -1.13 1.66 -20.87
N GLY A 125 -0.96 2.65 -19.98
CA GLY A 125 -1.74 3.88 -19.96
C GLY A 125 -3.00 3.81 -19.09
N THR A 126 -3.30 2.68 -18.45
CA THR A 126 -4.42 2.58 -17.51
C THR A 126 -4.15 3.41 -16.25
N LEU A 127 -5.16 4.18 -15.82
CA LEU A 127 -5.21 4.83 -14.51
C LEU A 127 -5.86 3.88 -13.50
N VAL A 128 -5.11 3.47 -12.48
CA VAL A 128 -5.55 2.52 -11.46
C VAL A 128 -5.75 3.17 -10.09
N GLN A 129 -6.72 2.70 -9.32
CA GLN A 129 -6.92 3.05 -7.91
C GLN A 129 -6.98 1.79 -7.06
N LEU A 130 -6.58 1.89 -5.80
CA LEU A 130 -6.73 0.81 -4.82
C LEU A 130 -7.76 1.21 -3.76
N ARG A 131 -8.62 0.25 -3.40
CA ARG A 131 -9.51 0.31 -2.23
C ARG A 131 -8.98 -0.64 -1.17
N VAL A 132 -8.99 -0.21 0.08
CA VAL A 132 -8.48 -0.99 1.21
C VAL A 132 -9.55 -1.14 2.29
N GLU A 133 -9.69 -2.35 2.79
CA GLU A 133 -10.54 -2.71 3.92
C GLU A 133 -9.70 -3.47 4.96
N VAL A 134 -9.76 -3.07 6.23
CA VAL A 134 -9.16 -3.86 7.32
C VAL A 134 -10.11 -4.99 7.65
N THR A 135 -9.67 -6.22 7.47
CA THR A 135 -10.53 -7.42 7.62
C THR A 135 -10.25 -8.19 8.89
N GLU A 136 -9.06 -8.05 9.47
CA GLU A 136 -8.67 -8.71 10.71
C GLU A 136 -7.54 -7.94 11.39
N VAL A 137 -7.55 -7.89 12.72
CA VAL A 137 -6.45 -7.38 13.54
C VAL A 137 -6.20 -8.38 14.66
N THR A 138 -5.08 -9.11 14.57
CA THR A 138 -4.71 -10.15 15.54
C THR A 138 -3.59 -9.65 16.46
N PRO A 139 -3.73 -9.74 17.80
CA PRO A 139 -2.62 -9.46 18.71
C PRO A 139 -1.38 -10.32 18.39
N LYS A 140 -0.21 -9.70 18.42
CA LYS A 140 1.11 -10.34 18.37
C LYS A 140 2.03 -9.70 19.41
N THR A 141 3.12 -10.38 19.75
CA THR A 141 4.13 -9.81 20.65
C THR A 141 4.65 -8.49 20.08
N GLY A 142 4.43 -7.38 20.80
CA GLY A 142 4.88 -6.05 20.39
C GLY A 142 3.95 -5.29 19.44
N GLY A 143 2.79 -5.86 19.06
CA GLY A 143 1.78 -5.13 18.30
C GLY A 143 0.70 -6.01 17.68
N PHE A 144 0.36 -5.73 16.43
CA PHE A 144 -0.74 -6.38 15.74
C PHE A 144 -0.33 -6.90 14.37
N LEU A 145 -0.82 -8.08 14.01
CA LEU A 145 -0.87 -8.53 12.64
C LEU A 145 -2.19 -8.05 12.04
N VAL A 146 -2.11 -7.16 11.05
CA VAL A 146 -3.28 -6.57 10.38
C VAL A 146 -3.44 -7.22 9.02
N ARG A 147 -4.62 -7.77 8.76
CA ARG A 147 -5.03 -8.29 7.45
C ARG A 147 -5.88 -7.24 6.75
N CYS A 148 -5.45 -6.82 5.56
CA CYS A 148 -6.25 -5.94 4.71
C CYS A 148 -6.63 -6.63 3.41
N LYS A 149 -7.88 -6.46 2.99
CA LYS A 149 -8.32 -6.77 1.64
C LYS A 149 -8.09 -5.56 0.75
N ASN A 150 -7.31 -5.77 -0.29
CA ASN A 150 -6.95 -4.76 -1.28
C ASN A 150 -7.63 -5.10 -2.59
N THR A 151 -8.30 -4.12 -3.18
CA THR A 151 -8.89 -4.28 -4.52
C THR A 151 -8.40 -3.16 -5.42
N ALA A 152 -7.72 -3.52 -6.51
CA ALA A 152 -7.30 -2.57 -7.53
C ALA A 152 -8.30 -2.52 -8.67
N HIS A 153 -8.58 -1.32 -9.18
CA HIS A 153 -9.56 -1.06 -10.23
C HIS A 153 -9.03 -0.05 -11.25
N SER A 154 -9.55 -0.11 -12.47
CA SER A 154 -9.44 1.01 -13.41
C SER A 154 -10.44 2.10 -13.03
N ILE A 155 -10.08 3.36 -13.21
CA ILE A 155 -11.02 4.48 -12.99
C ILE A 155 -12.17 4.48 -14.02
N VAL A 156 -11.99 3.83 -15.16
CA VAL A 156 -12.98 3.79 -16.25
C VAL A 156 -14.11 2.81 -15.94
N ASP A 157 -13.78 1.65 -15.36
CA ASP A 157 -14.75 0.64 -14.95
C ASP A 157 -14.40 0.09 -13.56
N PRO A 158 -14.80 0.80 -12.48
CA PRO A 158 -14.50 0.37 -11.12
C PRO A 158 -15.27 -0.88 -10.69
N SER A 159 -16.28 -1.32 -11.46
CA SER A 159 -17.05 -2.53 -11.13
C SER A 159 -16.28 -3.83 -11.38
N LYS A 160 -15.24 -3.77 -12.23
CA LYS A 160 -14.40 -4.91 -12.58
C LYS A 160 -13.04 -4.81 -11.90
N PRO A 161 -12.78 -5.60 -10.84
CA PRO A 161 -11.48 -5.58 -10.19
C PRO A 161 -10.38 -6.12 -11.12
N LEU A 162 -9.25 -5.44 -11.14
CA LEU A 162 -8.02 -5.84 -11.84
C LEU A 162 -7.21 -6.82 -10.98
N MET A 163 -7.18 -6.57 -9.67
CA MET A 163 -6.51 -7.41 -8.69
C MET A 163 -7.28 -7.42 -7.37
N VAL A 164 -7.25 -8.57 -6.70
CA VAL A 164 -7.61 -8.69 -5.28
C VAL A 164 -6.41 -9.28 -4.53
N ALA A 165 -6.04 -8.69 -3.41
CA ALA A 165 -4.94 -9.16 -2.56
C ALA A 165 -5.27 -9.04 -1.07
N ASP A 166 -5.12 -10.13 -0.33
CA ASP A 166 -5.19 -10.14 1.14
C ASP A 166 -3.77 -9.96 1.68
N SER A 167 -3.44 -8.72 2.07
CA SER A 167 -2.11 -8.35 2.60
C SER A 167 -2.06 -8.51 4.11
N LEU A 168 -0.88 -8.86 4.61
CA LEU A 168 -0.57 -8.93 6.03
C LEU A 168 0.49 -7.87 6.37
N ALA A 169 0.21 -7.04 7.36
CA ALA A 169 1.15 -6.05 7.87
C ALA A 169 1.37 -6.25 9.36
N MET A 170 2.61 -6.33 9.81
CA MET A 170 2.95 -6.29 11.22
C MET A 170 3.08 -4.82 11.65
N VAL A 171 2.11 -4.33 12.41
CA VAL A 171 2.07 -2.98 12.97
C VAL A 171 2.57 -3.04 14.40
N MET A 172 3.68 -2.38 14.70
CA MET A 172 4.36 -2.44 15.99
C MET A 172 4.18 -1.14 16.78
N GLY A 173 3.93 -1.27 18.08
CA GLY A 173 3.85 -0.15 19.00
C GLY A 173 5.23 0.34 19.42
N ALA A 174 5.30 1.52 20.04
CA ALA A 174 6.53 1.96 20.69
C ALA A 174 6.88 1.00 21.84
N THR A 175 8.14 0.58 21.95
CA THR A 175 8.56 -0.28 23.08
C THR A 175 8.66 0.55 24.36
N ALA A 176 8.49 -0.09 25.52
CA ALA A 176 8.68 0.57 26.83
C ALA A 176 10.11 1.16 27.00
N ALA A 177 11.11 0.60 26.31
CA ALA A 177 12.47 1.14 26.28
C ALA A 177 12.55 2.51 25.58
N THR A 178 11.80 2.71 24.50
CA THR A 178 11.66 4.02 23.84
C THR A 178 10.84 5.03 24.63
N ALA A 179 9.91 4.57 25.49
CA ALA A 179 9.13 5.44 26.37
C ALA A 179 9.95 5.96 27.58
N ALA A 180 10.81 5.13 28.16
CA ALA A 180 11.63 5.49 29.32
C ALA A 180 12.68 6.57 29.02
N THR A 181 13.25 6.57 27.81
CA THR A 181 14.22 7.61 27.39
C THR A 181 13.56 8.97 27.18
N ALA A 182 12.27 9.01 26.86
CA ALA A 182 11.53 10.25 26.65
C ALA A 182 11.17 10.98 27.96
N VAL A 183 10.98 10.25 29.07
CA VAL A 183 10.65 10.85 30.38
C VAL A 183 11.87 11.49 31.04
N THR A 184 13.04 10.85 30.94
CA THR A 184 14.28 11.39 31.55
C THR A 184 14.82 12.63 30.83
N ALA A 185 14.48 12.82 29.55
CA ALA A 185 14.90 13.98 28.75
C ALA A 185 14.05 15.25 28.96
N VAL A 186 12.96 15.17 29.74
CA VAL A 186 12.09 16.32 30.06
C VAL A 186 12.37 16.87 31.47
N THR A 187 13.09 16.12 32.31
CA THR A 187 13.42 16.51 33.69
C THR A 187 14.89 16.90 33.91
N ALA A 188 15.65 17.18 32.85
CA ALA A 188 17.06 17.61 32.91
C ALA A 188 17.32 18.90 32.12
#